data_AF-A0A7Z9YZ00-F1
#
_entry.id   AF-A0A7Z9YZ00-F1
#
_cell.length_a   1.000
_cell.length_b   1.000
_cell.length_c   1.000
_cell.angle_alpha   90.00
_cell.angle_beta   90.00
_cell.angle_gamma   90.00
#
_symmetry.space_group_name_H-M   'P 1'
#
loop_
_entity.id
_entity.type
_entity.pdbx_description
1 polymer ?
#
loop_
_entity_poly.entity_id
_entity_poly.type
_entity_poly.pdbx_seq_one_letter_code
_entity_poly.pdbx_strand_id
1 'polypeptide(L)'
;MSLFTDDEDTTLVDEVPSCFELMDYEYIPVNVEDIQEMHLLPHQLEFMQDTKTKILGIVSGYGGGKTYIAARKLLHLALLNPGTDLIATEPNFPLLIQILIPEVHSALREFGLSYKFKATEQTFYVHINGETNRLICKSMENYDRLIGINASGIVLDEFDTTK
;
A
#
# COMPACT_ATOMS: atom_id res chain seq x y z
N MET A 1 22.54 -12.98 65.39
CA MET A 1 21.78 -13.08 64.12
C MET A 1 21.96 -11.73 63.43
N SER A 2 23.17 -11.41 62.93
CA SER A 2 23.68 -11.64 61.54
C SER A 2 22.76 -11.01 60.48
N LEU A 3 23.17 -10.26 59.46
CA LEU A 3 24.45 -9.75 58.89
C LEU A 3 24.07 -8.66 57.84
N PHE A 4 24.90 -7.63 57.68
CA PHE A 4 25.37 -6.91 56.48
C PHE A 4 24.62 -6.89 55.10
N THR A 5 24.52 -5.66 54.55
CA THR A 5 24.82 -5.11 53.19
C THR A 5 24.14 -5.55 51.87
N ASP A 6 23.80 -4.51 51.10
CA ASP A 6 24.01 -4.24 49.66
C ASP A 6 23.48 -5.16 48.54
N ASP A 7 23.01 -4.42 47.52
CA ASP A 7 23.17 -4.64 46.08
C ASP A 7 22.27 -5.61 45.29
N GLU A 8 21.89 -5.07 44.13
CA GLU A 8 21.73 -5.75 42.83
C GLU A 8 20.50 -6.67 42.66
N ASP A 9 19.82 -6.79 41.53
CA ASP A 9 19.89 -6.33 40.13
C ASP A 9 18.77 -7.18 39.47
N THR A 10 17.89 -6.70 38.59
CA THR A 10 18.03 -6.83 37.13
C THR A 10 16.64 -6.50 36.55
N THR A 11 16.45 -5.38 35.84
CA THR A 11 16.54 -5.27 34.37
C THR A 11 15.81 -6.41 33.63
N LEU A 12 14.68 -6.07 32.99
CA LEU A 12 14.33 -6.38 31.59
C LEU A 12 13.16 -5.46 31.19
N VAL A 13 13.40 -4.15 31.23
CA VAL A 13 12.72 -3.23 30.29
C VAL A 13 13.54 -3.37 29.01
N ASP A 14 13.39 -4.50 28.33
CA ASP A 14 14.13 -4.77 27.10
C ASP A 14 13.54 -3.89 26.00
N GLU A 15 14.17 -2.72 25.89
CA GLU A 15 14.58 -2.10 24.64
C GLU A 15 13.52 -2.16 23.53
N VAL A 16 12.52 -1.29 23.66
CA VAL A 16 11.97 -0.67 22.45
C VAL A 16 13.15 0.08 21.84
N PRO A 17 13.66 -0.31 20.65
CA PRO A 17 14.77 0.42 20.06
C PRO A 17 14.36 1.88 19.98
N SER A 18 15.27 2.77 20.37
CA SER A 18 15.12 4.20 20.17
C SER A 18 15.03 4.49 18.67
N CYS A 19 13.84 4.33 18.08
CA CYS A 19 13.53 4.69 16.70
C CYS A 19 13.44 6.22 16.52
N PHE A 20 14.04 6.99 17.43
CA PHE A 20 13.92 8.44 17.49
C PHE A 20 14.98 9.19 16.68
N GLU A 21 15.85 8.50 15.93
CA GLU A 21 16.82 9.19 15.09
C GLU A 21 16.70 8.79 13.61
N LEU A 22 16.23 9.78 12.85
CA LEU A 22 16.26 9.93 11.39
C LEU A 22 15.20 9.10 10.63
N MET A 23 14.12 9.78 10.24
CA MET A 23 13.96 10.32 8.87
C MET A 23 12.54 10.92 8.73
N ASP A 24 12.44 12.07 8.08
CA ASP A 24 11.18 12.80 7.80
C ASP A 24 10.16 11.92 7.07
N TYR A 25 9.26 11.29 7.83
CA TYR A 25 8.23 10.40 7.30
C TYR A 25 6.93 10.54 8.07
N GLU A 26 5.88 10.88 7.33
CA GLU A 26 4.52 10.96 7.86
C GLU A 26 3.95 9.53 7.97
N TYR A 27 4.04 8.95 9.17
CA TYR A 27 3.23 7.79 9.54
C TYR A 27 1.80 8.28 9.77
N ILE A 28 0.84 7.73 9.02
CA ILE A 28 -0.57 8.14 9.13
C ILE A 28 -1.32 7.01 9.84
N PRO A 29 -1.55 7.11 11.16
CA PRO A 29 -2.44 6.19 11.84
C PRO A 29 -3.86 6.40 11.31
N VAL A 30 -4.55 5.31 10.95
CA VAL A 30 -5.97 5.38 10.55
C VAL A 30 -6.84 5.33 11.80
N ASN A 31 -7.65 6.37 12.02
CA ASN A 31 -8.68 6.31 13.06
C ASN A 31 -9.91 5.56 12.53
N VAL A 32 -10.53 4.75 13.39
CA VAL A 32 -11.73 3.97 13.03
C VAL A 32 -12.89 4.86 12.57
N GLU A 33 -12.95 6.10 13.08
CA GLU A 33 -13.95 7.11 12.72
C GLU A 33 -13.78 7.66 11.29
N ASP A 34 -12.58 7.53 10.69
CA ASP A 34 -12.26 8.02 9.36
C ASP A 34 -12.49 6.98 8.24
N ILE A 35 -12.95 5.77 8.59
CA ILE A 35 -13.23 4.69 7.63
C ILE A 35 -14.42 5.09 6.76
N GLN A 36 -14.22 5.12 5.44
CA GLN A 36 -15.25 5.45 4.47
C GLN A 36 -15.89 4.20 3.87
N GLU A 37 -17.22 4.24 3.66
CA GLU A 37 -17.91 3.17 2.93
C GLU A 37 -17.47 3.11 1.46
N MET A 38 -17.22 1.90 0.96
CA MET A 38 -16.86 1.66 -0.43
C MET A 38 -18.12 1.45 -1.28
N HIS A 39 -18.35 2.33 -2.25
CA HIS A 39 -19.47 2.23 -3.18
C HIS A 39 -19.01 1.70 -4.54
N LEU A 40 -19.30 0.43 -4.82
CA LEU A 40 -18.94 -0.23 -6.08
C LEU A 40 -20.13 -0.33 -7.04
N LEU A 41 -19.90 0.01 -8.31
CA LEU A 41 -20.80 -0.37 -9.40
C LEU A 41 -20.78 -1.89 -9.61
N PRO A 42 -21.83 -2.52 -10.18
CA PRO A 42 -21.89 -3.97 -10.33
C PRO A 42 -20.66 -4.57 -11.04
N HIS A 43 -20.20 -3.95 -12.13
CA HIS A 43 -19.01 -4.42 -12.87
C HIS A 43 -17.70 -4.22 -12.08
N GLN A 44 -17.63 -3.22 -11.21
CA GLN A 44 -16.48 -3.02 -10.32
C GLN A 44 -16.45 -4.07 -9.22
N LEU A 45 -17.62 -4.46 -8.68
CA LEU A 45 -17.74 -5.54 -7.71
C LEU A 45 -17.30 -6.87 -8.32
N GLU A 46 -17.77 -7.19 -9.53
CA GLU A 46 -17.35 -8.39 -10.27
C GLU A 46 -15.82 -8.41 -10.48
N PHE A 47 -15.25 -7.29 -10.93
CA PHE A 47 -13.80 -7.15 -11.09
C PHE A 47 -13.04 -7.33 -9.77
N MET A 48 -13.58 -6.76 -8.68
CA MET A 48 -12.98 -6.86 -7.35
C MET A 48 -12.94 -8.30 -6.84
N GLN A 49 -14.04 -9.03 -7.01
CA GLN A 49 -14.24 -10.39 -6.49
C GLN A 49 -13.45 -11.47 -7.25
N ASP A 50 -13.08 -11.25 -8.51
CA ASP A 50 -12.33 -12.24 -9.27
C ASP A 50 -10.87 -12.35 -8.77
N THR A 51 -10.56 -13.43 -8.07
CA THR A 51 -9.20 -13.75 -7.57
C THR A 51 -8.56 -14.92 -8.31
N LYS A 52 -9.19 -15.41 -9.37
CA LYS A 52 -8.77 -16.64 -10.09
C LYS A 52 -8.17 -16.33 -11.45
N THR A 53 -8.64 -15.26 -12.09
CA THR A 53 -8.16 -14.84 -13.41
C THR A 53 -6.79 -14.20 -13.29
N LYS A 54 -5.81 -14.73 -14.03
CA LYS A 54 -4.41 -14.26 -13.97
C LYS A 54 -4.22 -12.85 -14.54
N ILE A 55 -4.93 -12.52 -15.61
CA ILE A 55 -4.88 -11.20 -16.27
C ILE A 55 -6.32 -10.73 -16.42
N LEU A 56 -6.69 -9.73 -15.63
CA LEU A 56 -8.03 -9.17 -15.60
C LEU A 56 -8.01 -7.77 -16.21
N GLY A 57 -8.91 -7.52 -17.15
CA GLY A 57 -9.04 -6.23 -17.83
C GLY A 57 -10.37 -5.58 -17.52
N ILE A 58 -10.35 -4.27 -17.27
CA ILE A 58 -11.55 -3.45 -17.18
C ILE A 58 -11.46 -2.34 -18.22
N VAL A 59 -12.49 -2.25 -19.07
CA VAL A 59 -12.58 -1.23 -20.13
C VAL A 59 -13.87 -0.47 -19.94
N SER A 60 -13.76 0.84 -19.80
CA SER A 60 -14.90 1.75 -19.64
C SER A 60 -14.54 3.14 -20.17
N GLY A 61 -15.57 3.95 -20.44
CA GLY A 61 -15.37 5.36 -20.78
C GLY A 61 -14.74 6.18 -19.66
N TYR A 62 -14.40 7.43 -19.99
CA TYR A 62 -13.99 8.44 -19.01
C TYR A 62 -15.03 8.57 -17.90
N GLY A 63 -14.58 8.68 -16.65
CA GLY A 63 -15.48 8.71 -15.47
C GLY A 63 -16.11 7.37 -15.09
N GLY A 64 -15.79 6.27 -15.77
CA GLY A 64 -16.30 4.92 -15.43
C GLY A 64 -15.67 4.27 -14.20
N GLY A 65 -14.79 4.98 -13.47
CA GLY A 65 -14.22 4.49 -12.21
C GLY A 65 -13.16 3.40 -12.35
N LYS A 66 -12.35 3.43 -13.42
CA LYS A 66 -11.24 2.47 -13.63
C LYS A 66 -10.14 2.64 -12.59
N THR A 67 -9.58 3.84 -12.47
CA THR A 67 -8.55 4.16 -11.46
C THR A 67 -9.04 3.86 -10.05
N TYR A 68 -10.28 4.23 -9.75
CA TYR A 68 -10.94 3.93 -8.48
C TYR A 68 -10.89 2.43 -8.17
N ILE A 69 -11.42 1.57 -9.06
CA ILE A 69 -11.43 0.13 -8.77
C ILE A 69 -10.03 -0.51 -8.87
N ALA A 70 -9.14 0.04 -9.69
CA ALA A 70 -7.75 -0.39 -9.83
C ALA A 70 -6.97 -0.24 -8.52
N ALA A 71 -7.07 0.92 -7.85
CA ALA A 71 -6.44 1.15 -6.55
C ALA A 71 -6.99 0.22 -5.46
N ARG A 72 -8.31 -0.05 -5.47
CA ARG A 72 -8.95 -0.97 -4.52
C ARG A 72 -8.56 -2.41 -4.77
N LYS A 73 -8.44 -2.80 -6.05
CA LYS A 73 -7.95 -4.12 -6.42
C LYS A 73 -6.51 -4.34 -5.98
N LEU A 74 -5.66 -3.32 -6.07
CA LEU A 74 -4.29 -3.34 -5.55
C LEU A 74 -4.27 -3.70 -4.06
N LEU A 75 -5.09 -3.03 -3.24
CA LEU A 75 -5.16 -3.32 -1.80
C LEU A 75 -5.78 -4.69 -1.50
N HIS A 76 -6.80 -5.09 -2.26
CA HIS A 76 -7.38 -6.43 -2.14
C HIS A 76 -6.33 -7.52 -2.41
N LEU A 77 -5.50 -7.35 -3.45
CA LEU A 77 -4.40 -8.28 -3.72
C LEU A 77 -3.34 -8.26 -2.61
N ALA A 78 -3.06 -7.10 -2.00
CA ALA A 78 -2.15 -7.00 -0.86
C ALA A 78 -2.67 -7.77 0.35
N LEU A 79 -3.97 -7.67 0.66
CA LEU A 79 -4.62 -8.42 1.74
C LEU A 79 -4.58 -9.93 1.51
N LEU A 80 -4.70 -10.37 0.26
CA LEU A 80 -4.61 -11.79 -0.11
C LEU A 80 -3.17 -12.32 -0.09
N ASN A 81 -2.18 -11.44 -0.18
CA ASN A 81 -0.77 -11.78 -0.23
C ASN A 81 0.06 -10.93 0.77
N PRO A 82 -0.15 -11.08 2.10
CA PRO A 82 0.64 -10.34 3.09
C PRO A 82 2.16 -10.52 2.87
N GLY A 83 2.93 -9.47 3.18
CA GLY A 83 4.39 -9.49 3.11
C GLY A 83 5.00 -9.50 1.71
N THR A 84 4.18 -9.36 0.67
CA THR A 84 4.64 -9.33 -0.73
C THR A 84 4.62 -7.92 -1.31
N ASP A 85 5.42 -7.70 -2.35
CA ASP A 85 5.38 -6.47 -3.11
C ASP A 85 4.22 -6.49 -4.11
N LEU A 86 3.64 -5.32 -4.35
CA LEU A 86 2.69 -5.08 -5.43
C LEU A 86 3.08 -3.82 -6.18
N ILE A 87 2.74 -3.78 -7.47
CA ILE A 87 3.07 -2.67 -8.34
C ILE A 87 1.77 -2.01 -8.82
N ALA A 88 1.75 -0.69 -8.86
CA ALA A 88 0.71 0.07 -9.53
C ALA A 88 1.35 1.09 -10.47
N THR A 89 0.84 1.21 -11.69
CA THR A 89 1.43 2.10 -12.69
C THR A 89 0.43 3.02 -13.35
N GLU A 90 0.94 4.19 -13.73
CA GLU A 90 0.29 5.16 -14.61
C GLU A 90 1.18 5.39 -15.84
N PRO A 91 0.63 5.84 -16.98
CA PRO A 91 1.40 6.07 -18.21
C PRO A 91 2.54 7.06 -18.01
N ASN A 92 2.33 8.10 -17.21
CA ASN A 92 3.31 9.16 -16.98
C ASN A 92 3.35 9.64 -15.52
N PHE A 93 4.43 10.35 -15.18
CA PHE A 93 4.65 10.84 -13.81
C PHE A 93 3.59 11.85 -13.31
N PRO A 94 3.11 12.81 -14.13
CA PRO A 94 2.00 13.67 -13.73
C PRO A 94 0.74 12.91 -13.29
N LEU A 95 0.28 11.93 -14.07
CA LEU A 95 -0.89 11.11 -13.73
C LEU A 95 -0.66 10.30 -12.45
N LEU A 96 0.53 9.72 -12.31
CA LEU A 96 0.94 8.99 -11.09
C LEU A 96 0.76 9.81 -9.82
N ILE A 97 1.26 11.05 -9.80
CA ILE A 97 1.21 11.91 -8.61
C ILE A 97 -0.18 12.52 -8.40
N GLN A 98 -0.87 12.90 -9.48
CA GLN A 98 -2.13 13.65 -9.38
C GLN A 98 -3.37 12.75 -9.23
N ILE A 99 -3.28 11.49 -9.67
CA ILE A 99 -4.44 10.59 -9.78
C ILE A 99 -4.19 9.32 -8.95
N LEU A 100 -3.22 8.50 -9.35
CA LEU A 100 -3.06 7.17 -8.74
C LEU A 100 -2.65 7.23 -7.26
N ILE A 101 -1.63 8.00 -6.88
CA ILE A 101 -1.20 8.10 -5.48
C ILE A 101 -2.32 8.61 -4.56
N PRO A 102 -3.03 9.72 -4.87
CA PRO A 102 -4.20 10.15 -4.11
C PRO A 102 -5.29 9.08 -4.02
N GLU A 103 -5.53 8.34 -5.10
CA GLU A 103 -6.53 7.26 -5.12
C GLU A 103 -6.12 6.08 -4.21
N VAL A 104 -4.84 5.73 -4.17
CA VAL A 104 -4.31 4.72 -3.23
C VAL A 104 -4.46 5.19 -1.78
N HIS A 105 -4.18 6.46 -1.47
CA HIS A 105 -4.48 7.02 -0.15
C HIS A 105 -5.98 6.95 0.20
N SER A 106 -6.86 7.18 -0.77
CA SER A 106 -8.31 7.04 -0.57
C SER A 106 -8.70 5.60 -0.29
N ALA A 107 -8.19 4.65 -1.09
CA ALA A 107 -8.44 3.24 -0.88
C ALA A 107 -7.92 2.77 0.48
N LEU A 108 -6.73 3.20 0.91
CA LEU A 108 -6.18 2.81 2.22
C LEU A 108 -7.08 3.25 3.39
N ARG A 109 -7.72 4.42 3.27
CA ARG A 109 -8.69 4.91 4.25
C ARG A 109 -9.98 4.09 4.24
N GLU A 110 -10.52 3.76 3.06
CA GLU A 110 -11.70 2.89 2.93
C GLU A 110 -11.47 1.49 3.51
N PHE A 111 -10.26 0.94 3.32
CA PHE A 111 -9.89 -0.36 3.88
C PHE A 111 -9.49 -0.31 5.37
N GLY A 112 -9.33 0.88 5.96
CA GLY A 112 -8.92 1.03 7.35
C GLY A 112 -7.48 0.57 7.63
N LEU A 113 -6.58 0.63 6.64
CA LEU A 113 -5.21 0.08 6.75
C LEU A 113 -4.21 1.15 7.16
N SER A 114 -3.38 0.86 8.16
CA SER A 114 -2.27 1.73 8.54
C SER A 114 -1.13 1.61 7.53
N TYR A 115 -0.53 2.76 7.20
CA TYR A 115 0.55 2.81 6.23
C TYR A 115 1.51 3.98 6.47
N LYS A 116 2.66 3.86 5.83
CA LYS A 116 3.65 4.92 5.67
C LYS A 116 3.89 5.15 4.19
N PHE A 117 3.79 6.40 3.74
CA PHE A 117 4.09 6.75 2.36
C PHE A 117 5.48 7.39 2.25
N LYS A 118 6.31 6.88 1.32
CA LYS A 118 7.63 7.43 1.01
C LYS A 118 7.58 8.11 -0.35
N ALA A 119 7.36 9.42 -0.35
CA ALA A 119 7.19 10.21 -1.58
C ALA A 119 8.39 10.11 -2.55
N THR A 120 9.61 10.04 -2.04
CA THR A 120 10.83 9.91 -2.87
C THR A 120 10.90 8.59 -3.63
N GLU A 121 10.37 7.51 -3.04
CA GLU A 121 10.28 6.20 -3.70
C GLU A 121 8.93 5.99 -4.39
N GLN A 122 7.92 6.81 -4.07
CA GLN A 122 6.53 6.63 -4.49
C GLN A 122 5.99 5.25 -4.05
N THR A 123 6.32 4.87 -2.82
CA THR A 123 5.99 3.56 -2.27
C THR A 123 5.21 3.70 -0.99
N PHE A 124 4.12 2.93 -0.88
CA PHE A 124 3.38 2.76 0.37
C PHE A 124 3.87 1.50 1.08
N TYR A 125 4.15 1.62 2.37
CA TYR A 125 4.45 0.51 3.26
C TYR A 125 3.21 0.28 4.11
N VAL A 126 2.48 -0.80 3.82
CA VAL A 126 1.18 -1.10 4.42
C VAL A 126 1.33 -2.28 5.36
N HIS A 127 0.85 -2.14 6.59
CA HIS A 127 0.97 -3.18 7.60
C HIS A 127 -0.27 -4.07 7.59
N ILE A 128 -0.09 -5.35 7.25
CA ILE A 128 -1.18 -6.32 7.11
C ILE A 128 -0.77 -7.59 7.87
N ASN A 129 -1.57 -8.03 8.85
CA ASN A 129 -1.38 -9.26 9.61
C ASN A 129 0.03 -9.45 10.23
N GLY A 130 0.68 -8.35 10.65
CA GLY A 130 2.03 -8.38 11.22
C GLY A 130 3.16 -8.35 10.19
N GLU A 131 2.84 -8.38 8.89
CA GLU A 131 3.79 -8.25 7.79
C GLU A 131 3.66 -6.87 7.13
N THR A 132 4.65 -6.51 6.32
CA THR A 132 4.64 -5.23 5.59
C THR A 132 4.65 -5.49 4.09
N ASN A 133 3.57 -5.06 3.42
CA ASN A 133 3.49 -5.02 1.98
C ASN A 133 4.07 -3.70 1.45
N ARG A 134 4.80 -3.76 0.33
CA ARG A 134 5.20 -2.57 -0.41
C ARG A 134 4.31 -2.40 -1.62
N LEU A 135 3.58 -1.29 -1.70
CA LEU A 135 2.84 -0.89 -2.90
C LEU A 135 3.69 0.13 -3.65
N ILE A 136 4.33 -0.33 -4.72
CA ILE A 136 5.32 0.42 -5.49
C ILE A 136 4.60 1.11 -6.64
N CYS A 137 4.46 2.43 -6.56
CA CYS A 137 3.79 3.22 -7.58
C CYS A 137 4.81 3.81 -8.57
N LYS A 138 4.68 3.52 -9.87
CA LYS A 138 5.63 3.98 -10.90
C LYS A 138 4.99 4.46 -12.18
N SER A 139 5.67 5.39 -12.85
CA SER A 139 5.35 5.79 -14.21
C SER A 139 5.92 4.74 -15.17
N MET A 140 5.15 4.37 -16.18
CA MET A 140 5.60 3.47 -17.25
C MET A 140 6.72 4.08 -18.10
N GLU A 141 6.92 5.40 -18.09
CA GLU A 141 8.09 6.06 -18.72
C GLU A 141 9.43 5.60 -18.11
N ASN A 142 9.42 5.07 -16.89
CA ASN A 142 10.61 4.61 -16.16
C ASN A 142 10.51 3.13 -15.75
N TYR A 143 9.96 2.28 -16.63
CA TYR A 143 9.70 0.86 -16.34
C TYR A 143 10.96 0.05 -16.02
N ASP A 144 12.15 0.49 -16.42
CA ASP A 144 13.43 -0.19 -16.12
C ASP A 144 13.61 -0.44 -14.62
N ARG A 145 13.05 0.44 -13.77
CA ARG A 145 13.11 0.31 -12.31
C ARG A 145 12.21 -0.80 -11.76
N LEU A 146 11.28 -1.31 -12.57
CA LEU A 146 10.41 -2.43 -12.22
C LEU A 146 11.07 -3.78 -12.52
N ILE A 147 12.16 -3.80 -13.31
CA ILE A 147 12.89 -5.01 -13.64
C ILE A 147 13.53 -5.58 -12.36
N GLY A 148 13.24 -6.85 -12.07
CA GLY A 148 13.78 -7.55 -10.92
C GLY A 148 12.98 -7.42 -9.63
N ILE A 149 11.87 -6.65 -9.62
CA ILE A 149 10.93 -6.65 -8.50
C ILE A 149 10.16 -7.98 -8.50
N ASN A 150 10.16 -8.67 -7.36
CA ASN A 150 9.34 -9.86 -7.14
C ASN A 150 8.00 -9.45 -6.53
N ALA A 151 7.02 -9.18 -7.39
CA ALA A 151 5.68 -8.76 -6.99
C ALA A 151 4.67 -9.91 -7.12
N SER A 152 3.74 -10.01 -6.16
CA SER A 152 2.61 -10.95 -6.21
C SER A 152 1.49 -10.48 -7.13
N GLY A 153 1.45 -9.18 -7.46
CA GLY A 153 0.47 -8.60 -8.38
C GLY A 153 0.90 -7.24 -8.92
N ILE A 154 0.31 -6.89 -10.07
CA ILE A 154 0.49 -5.59 -10.72
C ILE A 154 -0.86 -5.06 -11.21
N VAL A 155 -1.06 -3.76 -11.06
CA VAL A 155 -2.18 -3.00 -11.62
C VAL A 155 -1.61 -1.98 -12.61
N LEU A 156 -2.09 -2.03 -13.85
CA LEU A 156 -1.68 -1.12 -14.92
C LEU A 156 -2.88 -0.25 -15.28
N ASP A 157 -2.87 1.03 -14.90
CA ASP A 157 -3.91 1.98 -15.33
C ASP A 157 -3.54 2.64 -16.65
N GLU A 158 -4.56 3.02 -17.43
CA GLU A 158 -4.45 3.63 -18.77
C GLU A 158 -3.42 2.94 -19.69
N PHE A 159 -3.34 1.61 -19.62
CA PHE A 159 -2.36 0.79 -20.34
C PHE A 159 -2.40 1.01 -21.87
N ASP A 160 -3.56 1.33 -22.43
CA ASP A 160 -3.74 1.62 -23.85
C ASP A 160 -3.07 2.92 -24.31
N THR A 161 -2.69 3.80 -23.38
CA THR A 161 -2.01 5.07 -23.65
C THR A 161 -0.50 5.03 -23.37
N THR A 162 -0.03 3.93 -22.78
CA THR A 162 1.39 3.70 -22.48
C THR A 162 2.16 3.46 -23.78
N LYS A 163 3.37 4.03 -23.90
CA LYS A 163 4.24 3.90 -25.07
C LYS A 163 5.48 3.09 -24.77
#